data_AF-A0A9D2S5T0-F1
#
_entry.id   AF-A0A9D2S5T0-F1
#
_cell.length_a   1.000
_cell.length_b   1.000
_cell.length_c   1.000
_cell.angle_alpha   90.00
_cell.angle_beta   90.00
_cell.angle_gamma   90.00
#
_symmetry.space_group_name_H-M   'P 1'
#
loop_
_entity.id
_entity.type
_entity.pdbx_description
1 polymer ?
#
loop_
_entity_poly.entity_id
_entity_poly.type
_entity_poly.pdbx_seq_one_letter_code
_entity_poly.pdbx_strand_id
1 'polypeptide(L)'
;MAELWKSGDVTLRVDPQVLFAKAAEGAKVLAEMRRSFEEMQRLASASASYWKGEAGEQHRSSCARCQETAQEVFARLQEHVDELRPMGEAYEEAERAAQAEAETLSSDVII
;
A
#
# COMPACT_ATOMS: atom_id res chain seq x y z
N MET A 1 19.30 30.01 -8.49
CA MET A 1 20.58 29.63 -9.13
C MET A 1 20.75 28.14 -8.94
N ALA A 2 20.93 27.43 -10.05
CA ALA A 2 20.74 25.99 -10.21
C ALA A 2 21.94 25.14 -9.76
N GLU A 3 21.62 23.87 -9.49
CA GLU A 3 22.43 22.64 -9.60
C GLU A 3 23.66 22.42 -8.71
N LEU A 4 23.60 21.32 -7.96
CA LEU A 4 24.55 20.20 -8.06
C LEU A 4 23.93 18.99 -7.36
N TRP A 5 23.29 18.11 -8.14
CA TRP A 5 22.98 16.74 -7.71
C TRP A 5 24.31 16.01 -7.53
N LYS A 6 24.65 15.65 -6.29
CA LYS A 6 25.58 14.55 -6.01
C LYS A 6 24.75 13.37 -5.54
N SER A 7 24.65 12.34 -6.39
CA SER A 7 24.27 10.99 -5.98
C SER A 7 25.41 10.40 -5.13
N GLY A 8 25.56 10.90 -3.91
CA GLY A 8 26.41 10.30 -2.89
C GLY A 8 25.58 9.25 -2.18
N ASP A 9 25.85 7.98 -2.49
CA ASP A 9 25.54 6.79 -1.69
C ASP A 9 24.51 7.02 -0.55
N VAL A 10 23.24 7.18 -0.92
CA VAL A 10 22.16 7.17 0.08
C VAL A 10 21.87 5.71 0.34
N THR A 11 22.63 5.10 1.25
CA THR A 11 22.27 3.83 1.84
C THR A 11 21.05 4.10 2.72
N LEU A 12 19.86 4.02 2.12
CA LEU A 12 18.62 4.10 2.86
C LEU A 12 18.55 2.83 3.71
N ARG A 13 18.97 2.90 4.98
CA ARG A 13 18.73 1.82 5.96
C ARG A 13 17.24 1.80 6.27
N VAL A 14 16.48 1.20 5.36
CA VAL A 14 15.08 0.87 5.63
C VAL A 14 15.10 -0.43 6.42
N ASP A 15 14.57 -0.41 7.62
CA ASP A 15 14.32 -1.62 8.39
C ASP A 15 13.22 -2.44 7.69
N PRO A 16 13.51 -3.65 7.17
CA PRO A 16 12.51 -4.49 6.51
C PRO A 16 11.30 -4.77 7.41
N GLN A 17 11.49 -4.86 8.73
CA GLN A 17 10.39 -5.08 9.67
C GLN A 17 9.41 -3.90 9.68
N VAL A 18 9.90 -2.67 9.50
CA VAL A 18 9.05 -1.48 9.39
C VAL A 18 8.26 -1.51 8.10
N LEU A 19 8.85 -1.95 6.97
CA LEU A 19 8.14 -2.10 5.70
C LEU A 19 7.02 -3.13 5.82
N PHE A 20 7.29 -4.31 6.38
CA PHE A 20 6.29 -5.35 6.58
C PHE A 20 5.17 -4.90 7.53
N ALA A 21 5.53 -4.23 8.63
CA ALA A 21 4.54 -3.69 9.57
C ALA A 21 3.63 -2.66 8.90
N LYS A 22 4.19 -1.76 8.08
CA LYS A 22 3.43 -0.74 7.35
C LYS A 22 2.57 -1.33 6.24
N ALA A 23 3.04 -2.36 5.54
CA ALA A 23 2.24 -3.11 4.58
C ALA A 23 1.04 -3.77 5.26
N ALA A 24 1.25 -4.42 6.42
CA ALA A 24 0.18 -5.06 7.18
C ALA A 24 -0.83 -4.04 7.72
N GLU A 25 -0.38 -2.89 8.22
CA GLU A 25 -1.23 -1.78 8.65
C GLU A 25 -2.07 -1.23 7.49
N GLY A 26 -1.44 -0.96 6.34
CA GLY A 26 -2.11 -0.49 5.14
C GLY A 26 -3.16 -1.48 4.62
N ALA A 27 -2.84 -2.78 4.59
CA ALA A 27 -3.78 -3.83 4.21
C ALA A 27 -5.03 -3.84 5.12
N LYS A 28 -4.83 -3.66 6.43
CA LYS A 28 -5.94 -3.61 7.40
C LYS A 28 -6.84 -2.40 7.15
N VAL A 29 -6.26 -1.21 7.01
CA VAL A 29 -7.02 0.02 6.75
C VAL A 29 -7.79 -0.09 5.43
N LEU A 30 -7.17 -0.63 4.39
CA LEU A 30 -7.82 -0.85 3.10
C LEU A 30 -9.01 -1.81 3.20
N ALA A 31 -8.91 -2.88 4.00
CA ALA A 31 -10.01 -3.79 4.25
C ALA A 31 -11.18 -3.12 5.00
N GLU A 32 -10.88 -2.25 5.96
CA GLU A 32 -11.90 -1.45 6.68
C GLU A 32 -12.59 -0.44 5.76
N MET A 33 -11.84 0.21 4.87
CA MET A 33 -12.38 1.13 3.87
C MET A 33 -13.33 0.42 2.90
N ARG A 34 -12.92 -0.75 2.36
CA ARG A 34 -13.76 -1.57 1.47
C ARG A 34 -15.07 -1.96 2.14
N ARG A 35 -15.01 -2.49 3.37
CA ARG A 35 -16.19 -2.88 4.15
C ARG A 35 -17.15 -1.72 4.38
N SER A 36 -16.62 -0.56 4.80
CA SER A 36 -17.44 0.63 5.05
C SER A 36 -18.11 1.12 3.76
N PHE A 37 -17.40 1.03 2.63
CA PHE A 37 -17.93 1.40 1.33
C PHE A 37 -19.02 0.45 0.82
N GLU A 38 -18.86 -0.86 1.02
CA GLU A 38 -19.89 -1.87 0.75
C GLU A 38 -21.15 -1.63 1.59
N GLU A 39 -20.98 -1.29 2.87
CA GLU A 39 -22.11 -0.98 3.75
C GLU A 39 -22.87 0.28 3.29
N MET A 40 -22.17 1.34 2.90
CA MET A 40 -22.79 2.54 2.32
C MET A 40 -23.61 2.21 1.07
N GLN A 41 -23.08 1.39 0.17
CA GLN A 41 -23.81 0.97 -1.04
C GLN A 41 -25.05 0.14 -0.71
N ARG A 42 -24.96 -0.74 0.30
CA ARG A 42 -26.10 -1.53 0.77
C ARG A 42 -27.21 -0.63 1.32
N LEU A 43 -26.85 0.37 2.13
CA LEU A 43 -27.79 1.34 2.69
C LEU A 43 -28.43 2.22 1.60
N ALA A 44 -27.62 2.71 0.65
CA ALA A 44 -28.10 3.48 -0.50
C ALA A 44 -29.07 2.67 -1.37
N SER A 45 -28.79 1.38 -1.59
CA SER A 45 -29.68 0.48 -2.34
C SER A 45 -30.99 0.22 -1.57
N ALA A 46 -30.92 -0.01 -0.26
CA ALA A 46 -32.11 -0.21 0.58
C ALA A 46 -33.04 1.02 0.61
N SER A 47 -32.49 2.22 0.37
CA SER A 47 -33.27 3.47 0.30
C SER A 47 -34.31 3.50 -0.80
N ALA A 48 -34.18 2.66 -1.83
CA ALA A 48 -35.15 2.58 -2.94
C ALA A 48 -36.58 2.26 -2.48
N SER A 49 -36.73 1.59 -1.34
CA SER A 49 -38.03 1.18 -0.79
C SER A 49 -38.86 2.35 -0.24
N TYR A 50 -38.21 3.35 0.38
CA TYR A 50 -38.87 4.46 1.06
C TYR A 50 -38.61 5.83 0.40
N TRP A 51 -37.49 5.99 -0.31
CA TRP A 51 -37.16 7.22 -1.02
C TRP A 51 -37.42 7.07 -2.52
N LYS A 52 -38.71 7.21 -2.87
CA LYS A 52 -39.22 7.15 -4.25
C LYS A 52 -39.20 8.54 -4.89
N GLY A 53 -38.95 8.59 -6.19
CA GLY A 53 -38.92 9.82 -6.99
C GLY A 53 -37.52 10.16 -7.53
N GLU A 54 -37.48 11.20 -8.35
CA GLU A 54 -36.31 11.60 -9.15
C GLU A 54 -35.07 11.92 -8.28
N ALA A 55 -35.25 12.57 -7.13
CA ALA A 55 -34.17 12.86 -6.19
C ALA A 55 -33.52 11.59 -5.60
N GLY A 56 -34.33 10.58 -5.27
CA GLY A 56 -33.83 9.30 -4.75
C GLY A 56 -33.05 8.53 -5.82
N GLU A 57 -33.52 8.57 -7.06
CA GLU A 57 -32.84 7.96 -8.21
C GLU A 57 -31.50 8.66 -8.50
N GLN A 58 -31.49 9.99 -8.48
CA GLN A 58 -30.29 10.79 -8.73
C GLN A 58 -29.22 10.57 -7.64
N HIS A 59 -29.63 10.40 -6.38
CA HIS A 59 -28.72 10.06 -5.29
C HIS A 59 -28.11 8.66 -5.46
N ARG A 60 -28.93 7.64 -5.79
CA ARG A 60 -28.44 6.28 -6.06
C ARG A 60 -27.48 6.24 -7.25
N SER A 61 -27.80 6.97 -8.33
CA SER A 61 -26.92 7.11 -9.49
C SER A 61 -25.58 7.75 -9.15
N SER A 62 -25.59 8.77 -8.28
CA SER A 62 -24.36 9.42 -7.80
C SER A 62 -23.53 8.49 -6.91
N CYS A 63 -24.17 7.68 -6.06
CA CYS A 63 -23.52 6.66 -5.25
C CYS A 63 -22.86 5.57 -6.13
N ALA A 64 -23.56 5.10 -7.17
CA ALA A 64 -23.04 4.15 -8.14
C ALA A 64 -21.83 4.71 -8.92
N ARG A 65 -21.86 5.99 -9.31
CA ARG A 65 -20.67 6.64 -9.92
C ARG A 65 -19.48 6.69 -8.96
N CYS A 66 -19.71 6.90 -7.67
CA CYS A 66 -18.66 6.93 -6.67
C CYS A 66 -18.03 5.54 -6.47
N GLN A 67 -18.77 4.45 -6.74
CA GLN A 67 -18.28 3.08 -6.65
C GLN A 67 -17.12 2.80 -7.59
N GLU A 68 -17.20 3.24 -8.84
CA GLU A 68 -16.14 3.02 -9.83
C GLU A 68 -14.84 3.71 -9.40
N THR A 69 -14.93 4.98 -9.02
CA THR A 69 -13.79 5.75 -8.51
C THR A 69 -13.22 5.14 -7.22
N ALA A 70 -14.08 4.69 -6.30
CA ALA A 70 -13.64 4.05 -5.06
C ALA A 70 -12.89 2.74 -5.33
N GLN A 71 -13.35 1.94 -6.29
CA GLN A 71 -12.68 0.71 -6.69
C GLN A 71 -11.29 0.98 -7.29
N GLU A 72 -11.15 2.01 -8.12
CA GLU A 72 -9.86 2.42 -8.67
C GLU A 72 -8.89 2.87 -7.56
N VAL A 73 -9.37 3.68 -6.61
CA VAL A 73 -8.57 4.10 -5.45
C VAL A 73 -8.15 2.89 -4.61
N PHE A 74 -9.06 1.95 -4.36
CA PHE A 74 -8.72 0.75 -3.59
C PHE A 74 -7.74 -0.17 -4.33
N ALA A 75 -7.77 -0.22 -5.66
CA ALA A 75 -6.80 -0.97 -6.44
C ALA A 75 -5.40 -0.37 -6.31
N ARG A 76 -5.27 0.96 -6.48
CA ARG A 76 -3.98 1.66 -6.33
C ARG A 76 -3.39 1.56 -4.93
N LEU A 77 -4.25 1.64 -3.90
CA LEU A 77 -3.81 1.44 -2.52
C LEU A 77 -3.35 0.00 -2.26
N GLN A 78 -4.01 -0.98 -2.88
CA GLN A 78 -3.60 -2.38 -2.80
C GLN A 78 -2.22 -2.59 -3.45
N GLU A 79 -1.99 -1.99 -4.63
CA GLU A 79 -0.69 -2.04 -5.32
C GLU A 79 0.44 -1.53 -4.40
N HIS A 80 0.27 -0.36 -3.79
CA HIS A 80 1.29 0.17 -2.87
C HIS A 80 1.54 -0.71 -1.64
N VAL A 81 0.49 -1.33 -1.10
CA VAL A 81 0.62 -2.28 0.02
C VAL A 81 1.39 -3.53 -0.42
N ASP A 82 1.11 -4.04 -1.61
CA ASP A 82 1.74 -5.23 -2.16
C ASP A 82 3.19 -4.97 -2.57
N GLU A 83 3.54 -3.76 -3.02
CA GLU A 83 4.90 -3.32 -3.36
C GLU A 83 5.84 -3.23 -2.16
N LEU A 84 5.34 -2.98 -0.95
CA LEU A 84 6.16 -2.88 0.25
C LEU A 84 6.79 -4.21 0.66
N ARG A 85 6.18 -5.34 0.31
CA ARG A 85 6.69 -6.69 0.60
C ARG A 85 7.96 -7.05 -0.21
N PRO A 86 7.96 -7.00 -1.56
CA PRO A 86 9.15 -7.29 -2.34
C PRO A 86 10.29 -6.28 -2.06
N MET A 87 9.96 -5.04 -1.66
CA MET A 87 10.98 -4.11 -1.18
C MET A 87 11.67 -4.64 0.09
N GLY A 88 10.91 -5.10 1.08
CA GLY A 88 11.48 -5.70 2.31
C GLY A 88 12.33 -6.93 2.03
N GLU A 89 11.87 -7.82 1.15
CA GLU A 89 12.59 -9.03 0.74
C GLU A 89 13.94 -8.71 0.07
N ALA A 90 13.97 -7.70 -0.82
CA ALA A 90 15.20 -7.27 -1.48
C ALA A 90 16.25 -6.74 -0.50
N TYR A 91 15.84 -6.03 0.56
CA TYR A 91 16.75 -5.59 1.61
C TYR A 91 17.30 -6.76 2.45
N GLU A 92 16.46 -7.72 2.82
CA GLU A 92 16.91 -8.91 3.56
C GLU A 92 17.88 -9.78 2.74
N GLU A 93 17.68 -9.89 1.43
CA GLU A 93 18.59 -10.59 0.54
C GLU A 93 19.94 -9.87 0.43
N ALA A 94 19.92 -8.55 0.21
CA ALA A 94 21.13 -7.74 0.13
C ALA A 94 21.96 -7.78 1.42
N GLU A 95 21.32 -7.67 2.59
CA GLU A 95 22.01 -7.74 3.89
C GLU A 95 22.65 -9.12 4.11
N ARG A 96 21.93 -10.20 3.77
CA ARG A 96 22.44 -11.57 3.88
C ARG A 96 23.65 -11.81 2.98
N ALA A 97 23.62 -11.29 1.76
CA ALA A 97 24.75 -11.37 0.83
C ALA A 97 25.96 -10.60 1.37
N ALA A 98 25.75 -9.39 1.86
CA ALA A 98 26.82 -8.58 2.48
C ALA A 98 27.43 -9.27 3.71
N GLN A 99 26.61 -9.91 4.55
CA GLN A 99 27.08 -10.63 5.72
C GLN A 99 27.88 -11.89 5.34
N ALA A 100 27.45 -12.65 4.34
CA ALA A 100 28.20 -13.81 3.82
C ALA A 100 29.56 -13.41 3.23
N GLU A 101 29.63 -12.29 2.51
CA GLU A 101 30.90 -11.74 2.01
C GLU A 101 31.82 -11.28 3.15
N ALA A 102 31.27 -10.59 4.15
CA ALA A 102 32.03 -10.15 5.31
C ALA A 102 32.58 -11.32 6.15
N GLU A 103 31.81 -12.39 6.32
CA GLU A 103 32.26 -13.62 7.00
C GLU A 103 33.39 -14.31 6.22
N THR A 104 33.29 -14.34 4.89
CA THR A 104 34.33 -14.88 4.02
C THR A 104 35.63 -14.06 4.14
N LEU A 105 35.54 -12.73 4.06
CA LEU A 105 36.67 -11.82 4.23
C LEU A 105 37.31 -11.93 5.62
N SER A 106 36.51 -12.05 6.69
CA SER A 106 37.01 -12.23 8.05
C SER A 106 37.69 -13.58 8.25
N SER A 107 37.28 -14.62 7.52
CA SER A 107 37.94 -15.93 7.57
C SER A 107 39.29 -15.96 6.83
N ASP A 108 39.48 -15.05 5.87
CA ASP A 108 40.69 -14.94 5.05
C ASP A 108 41.80 -14.08 5.70
N VAL A 109 41.50 -13.47 6.87
CA VAL A 109 42.50 -12.83 7.73
C VAL A 109 43.20 -13.90 8.58
N ILE A 110 44.34 -14.38 8.09
CA ILE A 110 45.28 -15.19 8.88
C ILE A 110 46.00 -14.24 9.86
N ILE A 111 45.91 -14.53 11.17
CA ILE A 111 46.67 -13.86 12.25
C ILE A 111 48.06 -14.49 12.39
#